data_AF-A0A2A9CHM3-F1
#
_entry.id   AF-A0A2A9CHM3-F1
#
_cell.length_a   1.000
_cell.length_b   1.000
_cell.length_c   1.000
_cell.angle_alpha   90.00
_cell.angle_beta   90.00
_cell.angle_gamma   90.00
#
_symmetry.space_group_name_H-M   'P 1'
#
loop_
_entity.id
_entity.type
_entity.pdbx_description
1 polymer ?
#
loop_
_entity_poly.entity_id
_entity_poly.type
_entity_poly.pdbx_seq_one_letter_code
_entity_poly.pdbx_strand_id
1 'polypeptide(L)'
;MAIVDVTVIPIGTETPSVSKYVADVQEVLESFSDRITYRLTPMSTLIEGDISDLLDVVKAIHEAPFQAGIERVATNLRIDDRRDKKVKMEDKLESVKRHLK
;
A
#
# COMPACT_ATOMS: atom_id res chain seq x y z
N MET A 1 -11.03 8.80 -7.22
CA MET A 1 -9.92 8.59 -6.28
C MET A 1 -10.04 7.16 -5.85
N ALA A 2 -8.98 6.41 -6.05
CA ALA A 2 -8.93 5.00 -5.71
C ALA A 2 -8.30 4.84 -4.33
N ILE A 3 -8.65 3.74 -3.67
CA ILE A 3 -7.95 3.25 -2.48
C ILE A 3 -7.38 1.90 -2.85
N VAL A 4 -6.10 1.72 -2.53
CA VAL A 4 -5.36 0.50 -2.77
C VAL A 4 -4.90 -0.06 -1.45
N ASP A 5 -5.15 -1.35 -1.26
CA ASP A 5 -4.64 -2.15 -0.16
C ASP A 5 -3.55 -3.07 -0.73
N VAL A 6 -2.30 -2.86 -0.29
CA VAL A 6 -1.14 -3.52 -0.86
C VAL A 6 -0.27 -4.18 0.21
N THR A 7 0.13 -5.42 -0.07
CA THR A 7 1.08 -6.19 0.74
C THR A 7 2.20 -6.66 -0.17
N VAL A 8 3.44 -6.27 0.15
CA VAL A 8 4.66 -6.72 -0.54
C VAL A 8 5.33 -7.80 0.31
N ILE A 9 5.56 -8.98 -0.28
CA ILE A 9 6.05 -10.17 0.41
C ILE A 9 7.34 -10.62 -0.27
N PRO A 10 8.52 -10.34 0.32
CA PRO A 10 9.76 -10.93 -0.16
C PRO A 10 9.75 -12.43 0.11
N ILE A 11 10.19 -13.24 -0.86
CA ILE A 11 10.22 -14.70 -0.79
C ILE A 11 11.67 -15.15 -0.90
N GLY A 12 12.06 -16.08 -0.02
CA GLY A 12 13.43 -16.61 0.01
C GLY A 12 14.40 -15.77 0.84
N THR A 13 13.89 -15.00 1.81
CA THR A 13 14.72 -14.30 2.80
C THR A 13 15.46 -15.30 3.69
N GLU A 14 16.65 -14.92 4.18
CA GLU A 14 17.45 -15.77 5.09
C GLU A 14 16.74 -16.03 6.43
N THR A 15 15.79 -15.16 6.82
CA THR A 15 15.02 -15.28 8.06
C THR A 15 13.52 -15.10 7.80
N PRO A 16 12.64 -15.60 8.69
CA PRO A 16 11.20 -15.35 8.61
C PRO A 16 10.80 -13.88 8.86
N SER A 17 11.70 -13.07 9.45
CA SER A 17 11.40 -11.68 9.75
C SER A 17 11.54 -10.83 8.48
N VAL A 18 10.49 -10.07 8.16
CA VAL A 18 10.43 -9.21 6.97
C VAL A 18 10.31 -7.72 7.31
N SER A 19 10.38 -7.35 8.59
CA SER A 19 10.13 -5.97 9.05
C SER A 19 11.05 -4.94 8.42
N LYS A 20 12.31 -5.30 8.14
CA LYS A 20 13.27 -4.43 7.44
C LYS A 20 12.76 -4.04 6.04
N TYR A 21 12.33 -5.01 5.24
CA TYR A 21 11.81 -4.75 3.89
C TYR A 21 10.50 -3.93 3.93
N VAL A 22 9.67 -4.14 4.96
CA VAL A 22 8.46 -3.32 5.16
C VAL A 22 8.85 -1.86 5.46
N ALA A 23 9.90 -1.63 6.25
CA ALA A 23 10.41 -0.29 6.53
C ALA A 23 10.94 0.40 5.25
N ASP A 24 11.73 -0.31 4.43
CA ASP A 24 12.24 0.20 3.15
C ASP A 24 11.06 0.61 2.22
N VAL A 25 9.98 -0.17 2.21
CA VAL A 25 8.74 0.18 1.48
C VAL A 25 8.11 1.47 2.00
N GLN A 26 8.12 1.73 3.31
CA GLN A 26 7.59 2.99 3.87
C GLN A 26 8.46 4.19 3.47
N GLU A 27 9.78 4.03 3.41
CA GLU A 27 10.67 5.10 2.93
C GLU A 27 10.40 5.44 1.46
N VAL A 28 10.16 4.43 0.62
CA VAL A 28 9.75 4.64 -0.78
C VAL A 28 8.41 5.39 -0.84
N LEU A 29 7.42 5.01 -0.03
CA LEU A 29 6.11 5.69 0.01
C LEU A 29 6.21 7.16 0.42
N GLU A 30 7.12 7.51 1.33
CA GLU A 30 7.34 8.90 1.76
C GLU A 30 7.77 9.79 0.60
N SER A 31 8.51 9.25 -0.39
CA SER A 31 8.91 9.98 -1.60
C SER A 31 7.75 10.35 -2.53
N PHE A 32 6.55 9.78 -2.32
CA PHE A 32 5.33 10.07 -3.07
C PHE A 32 4.27 10.83 -2.24
N SER A 33 4.61 11.28 -1.03
CA SER A 33 3.69 11.91 -0.07
C SER A 33 3.04 13.22 -0.58
N ASP A 34 3.58 13.81 -1.64
CA ASP A 34 3.01 14.96 -2.35
C ASP A 34 1.81 14.60 -3.24
N ARG A 35 1.72 13.34 -3.68
CA ARG A 35 0.70 12.82 -4.61
C ARG A 35 -0.29 11.86 -3.97
N ILE A 36 0.13 11.14 -2.92
CA ILE A 36 -0.69 10.12 -2.27
C ILE A 36 -0.84 10.37 -0.77
N THR A 37 -1.91 9.83 -0.20
CA THR A 37 -2.00 9.60 1.25
C THR A 37 -1.81 8.12 1.52
N TYR A 38 -1.02 7.75 2.53
CA TYR A 38 -0.81 6.35 2.87
C TYR A 38 -0.98 6.10 4.38
N ARG A 39 -1.27 4.85 4.74
CA ARG A 39 -1.41 4.39 6.12
C ARG A 39 -0.91 2.95 6.25
N LEU A 40 0.14 2.77 7.03
CA LEU A 40 0.58 1.44 7.45
C LEU A 40 -0.45 0.81 8.40
N THR A 41 -0.74 -0.47 8.19
CA THR A 41 -1.54 -1.31 9.09
C THR A 41 -0.72 -2.55 9.49
N PRO A 42 -1.17 -3.35 10.47
CA PRO A 42 -0.46 -4.58 10.83
C PRO A 42 -0.37 -5.63 9.71
N MET A 43 -1.22 -5.56 8.68
CA MET A 43 -1.33 -6.60 7.64
C MET A 43 -0.99 -6.11 6.23
N SER A 44 -0.99 -4.80 6.01
CA SER A 44 -0.81 -4.18 4.69
C SER A 44 -0.52 -2.69 4.81
N THR A 45 -0.21 -2.04 3.69
CA THR A 45 -0.26 -0.58 3.59
C THR A 45 -1.43 -0.17 2.72
N LEU A 46 -2.21 0.80 3.20
CA LEU A 46 -3.27 1.42 2.42
C LEU A 46 -2.70 2.67 1.75
N ILE A 47 -2.97 2.87 0.47
CA ILE A 47 -2.62 4.07 -0.28
C ILE A 47 -3.85 4.63 -0.99
N GLU A 48 -3.98 5.95 -1.05
CA GLU A 48 -5.12 6.67 -1.61
C GLU A 48 -4.63 7.78 -2.53
N GLY A 49 -5.24 7.90 -3.71
CA GLY A 49 -4.82 8.87 -4.73
C GLY A 49 -5.53 8.73 -6.08
N ASP A 50 -4.93 9.31 -7.11
CA ASP A 50 -5.28 9.03 -8.50
C ASP A 50 -4.82 7.63 -8.89
N ILE A 51 -5.63 6.89 -9.66
CA ILE A 51 -5.31 5.50 -10.00
C ILE A 51 -3.98 5.36 -10.76
N SER A 52 -3.62 6.31 -11.61
CA SER A 52 -2.34 6.29 -12.32
C SER A 52 -1.18 6.39 -11.33
N ASP A 53 -1.27 7.35 -10.42
CA ASP A 53 -0.27 7.59 -9.37
C ASP A 53 -0.12 6.37 -8.45
N LEU A 54 -1.24 5.74 -8.07
CA LEU A 54 -1.22 4.56 -7.23
C LEU A 54 -0.55 3.36 -7.90
N LEU A 55 -0.75 3.16 -9.21
CA LEU A 55 -0.09 2.08 -9.94
C LEU A 55 1.41 2.31 -10.09
N ASP A 56 1.84 3.56 -10.28
CA ASP A 56 3.26 3.92 -10.28
C ASP A 56 3.90 3.63 -8.91
N VAL A 57 3.21 4.00 -7.83
CA VAL A 57 3.65 3.73 -6.46
C VAL A 57 3.72 2.23 -6.19
N VAL A 58 2.70 1.47 -6.58
CA VAL A 58 2.69 -0.01 -6.42
C VAL A 58 3.87 -0.64 -7.13
N LYS A 59 4.21 -0.15 -8.32
CA LYS A 59 5.42 -0.60 -9.03
C LYS A 59 6.68 -0.26 -8.22
N ALA A 60 6.82 0.96 -7.74
CA ALA A 60 8.00 1.38 -6.96
C ALA A 60 8.21 0.53 -5.70
N ILE A 61 7.15 0.28 -4.93
CA ILE A 61 7.25 -0.53 -3.71
C ILE A 61 7.43 -2.03 -4.00
N HIS A 62 6.95 -2.53 -5.14
CA HIS A 62 7.23 -3.90 -5.58
C HIS A 62 8.71 -4.10 -5.88
N GLU A 63 9.36 -3.10 -6.47
CA GLU A 63 10.78 -3.11 -6.83
C GLU A 63 11.71 -2.94 -5.61
N ALA A 64 11.23 -2.36 -4.50
CA ALA A 64 12.06 -2.00 -3.36
C ALA A 64 12.85 -3.19 -2.75
N PRO A 65 12.26 -4.39 -2.53
CA PRO A 65 13.02 -5.51 -1.97
C PRO A 65 14.13 -6.03 -2.91
N PHE A 66 13.99 -5.87 -4.23
CA PHE A 66 15.03 -6.28 -5.18
C PHE A 66 16.30 -5.44 -5.04
N GLN A 67 16.18 -4.17 -4.65
CA GLN A 67 17.34 -3.31 -4.33
C GLN A 67 18.09 -3.80 -3.08
N ALA A 68 17.42 -4.57 -2.22
CA ALA A 68 18.00 -5.20 -1.04
C ALA A 68 18.51 -6.64 -1.31
N GLY A 69 18.56 -7.07 -2.57
CA GLY A 69 19.11 -8.37 -2.98
C GLY A 69 18.10 -9.53 -2.94
N ILE A 70 16.80 -9.26 -2.80
CA ILE A 70 15.76 -10.28 -2.90
C ILE A 70 15.52 -10.64 -4.36
N GLU A 71 15.49 -11.94 -4.67
CA GLU A 71 15.29 -12.42 -6.04
C GLU A 71 13.82 -12.65 -6.40
N ARG A 72 12.93 -12.75 -5.40
CA ARG A 72 11.51 -13.02 -5.62
C ARG A 72 10.63 -12.22 -4.68
N VAL A 73 9.69 -11.48 -5.25
CA VAL A 73 8.66 -10.74 -4.52
C VAL A 73 7.28 -11.17 -5.00
N ALA A 74 6.37 -11.42 -4.07
CA ALA A 74 4.95 -11.56 -4.34
C ALA A 74 4.22 -10.34 -3.78
N THR A 75 3.32 -9.76 -4.57
CA THR A 75 2.53 -8.60 -4.14
C THR A 75 1.05 -8.93 -4.25
N ASN A 76 0.33 -8.76 -3.14
CA ASN A 76 -1.12 -8.77 -3.15
C ASN A 76 -1.62 -7.34 -3.27
N LEU A 77 -2.53 -7.12 -4.21
CA LEU A 77 -3.07 -5.81 -4.53
C LEU A 77 -4.60 -5.90 -4.61
N ARG A 78 -5.29 -5.03 -3.88
CA ARG A 78 -6.73 -4.81 -4.04
C ARG A 78 -6.99 -3.34 -4.29
N ILE A 79 -7.72 -3.06 -5.36
CA ILE A 79 -8.09 -1.71 -5.79
C ILE A 79 -9.58 -1.52 -5.60
N ASP A 80 -9.97 -0.45 -4.91
CA ASP A 80 -11.33 0.05 -4.85
C ASP A 80 -11.35 1.45 -5.51
N ASP A 81 -11.76 1.49 -6.79
CA ASP A 81 -11.94 2.74 -7.57
C ASP A 81 -13.43 3.00 -7.79
N ARG A 82 -13.96 3.99 -7.09
CA ARG A 82 -15.31 4.50 -7.32
C ARG A 82 -15.27 5.86 -8.00
N ARG A 83 -16.07 5.98 -9.06
CA ARG A 83 -16.13 7.18 -9.93
C ARG A 83 -17.41 7.99 -9.78
N ASP A 84 -18.40 7.46 -9.08
CA ASP A 84 -19.66 8.14 -8.76
C ASP A 84 -19.48 9.24 -7.70
N LYS A 85 -18.46 9.12 -6.83
CA LYS A 85 -18.13 10.12 -5.81
C LYS A 85 -16.67 10.05 -5.40
N LYS A 86 -16.14 11.16 -4.89
CA LYS A 86 -14.85 11.19 -4.22
C LYS A 86 -15.04 10.68 -2.79
N VAL A 87 -14.25 9.70 -2.37
CA VAL A 87 -14.22 9.18 -1.01
C VAL A 87 -12.79 9.06 -0.52
N LYS A 88 -12.62 9.29 0.78
CA LYS A 88 -11.39 9.00 1.51
C LYS A 88 -11.51 7.68 2.28
N MET A 89 -10.38 7.13 2.69
CA MET A 89 -10.29 5.94 3.55
C MET A 89 -11.11 6.11 4.83
N GLU A 90 -10.98 7.26 5.50
CA GLU A 90 -11.73 7.57 6.73
C GLU A 90 -13.24 7.57 6.53
N ASP A 91 -13.73 8.06 5.38
CA ASP A 91 -15.16 8.12 5.11
C ASP A 91 -15.80 6.73 5.12
N LYS A 92 -15.05 5.70 4.68
CA LYS A 92 -15.50 4.31 4.70
C LYS A 92 -15.58 3.77 6.12
N LEU A 93 -14.59 4.08 6.97
CA LEU A 93 -14.61 3.70 8.38
C LEU A 93 -15.77 4.35 9.12
N GLU A 94 -15.95 5.66 8.95
CA GLU A 94 -17.06 6.40 9.57
C GLU A 94 -18.43 5.88 9.08
N SER A 95 -18.53 5.50 7.80
CA SER A 95 -19.76 4.89 7.30
C SER A 95 -20.09 3.58 8.00
N VAL A 96 -19.10 2.71 8.22
CA VAL A 96 -19.32 1.46 8.96
C VAL A 96 -19.66 1.76 10.42
N LYS A 97 -18.92 2.66 11.10
CA LYS A 97 -19.18 3.05 12.49
C LYS A 97 -20.61 3.54 12.71
N ARG A 98 -21.21 4.28 11.76
CA ARG A 98 -22.62 4.70 11.85
C ARG A 98 -23.62 3.54 11.86
N HIS A 99 -23.25 2.37 11.34
CA HIS A 99 -24.09 1.17 11.35
C HIS A 99 -23.82 0.25 12.56
N LEU A 100 -22.66 0.40 13.21
CA LEU A 100 -22.33 -0.31 14.44
C LEU A 100 -22.96 0.44 15.61
N LYS A 101 -23.90 -0.20 16.31
CA LYS A 101 -24.47 0.30 17.57
C LYS A 101 -23.61 -0.13 18.75
#